data_AF-A0A1G6LKE7-F1
#
_entry.id   AF-A0A1G6LKE7-F1
#
_cell.length_a   1.000
_cell.length_b   1.000
_cell.length_c   1.000
_cell.angle_alpha   90.00
_cell.angle_beta   90.00
_cell.angle_gamma   90.00
#
_symmetry.space_group_name_H-M   'P 1'
#
loop_
_entity.id
_entity.type
_entity.pdbx_description
1 polymer ?
#
loop_
_entity_poly.entity_id
_entity_poly.type
_entity_poly.pdbx_seq_one_letter_code
_entity_poly.pdbx_strand_id
1 'polypeptide(L)'
;MQANKSRDTKPELMLRKALHALGLRYRVCARPLPDVRRTVDVVFRPVKVAVELRGCFWHGCPEHYRAPTANDSYWAEKVRRNVARDEDTARRLAEAGWLLEVVWEHEDLRQAAERVAMAVWARRRAAQG
;
A
#
# COMPACT_ATOMS: atom_id res chain seq x y z
N MET A 1 13.28 21.92 -6.78
CA MET A 1 13.46 20.58 -6.19
C MET A 1 12.52 20.46 -5.00
N GLN A 2 11.35 19.85 -5.19
CA GLN A 2 10.31 19.81 -4.16
C GLN A 2 10.59 18.62 -3.24
N ALA A 3 10.73 18.88 -1.94
CA ALA A 3 10.92 17.86 -0.93
C ALA A 3 9.77 16.86 -0.98
N ASN A 4 10.01 15.67 -1.52
CA ASN A 4 9.07 14.57 -1.49
C ASN A 4 8.83 14.23 -0.02
N LYS A 5 7.70 14.69 0.53
CA LYS A 5 7.29 14.30 1.88
C LYS A 5 7.01 12.81 1.83
N SER A 6 7.81 12.04 2.56
CA SER A 6 7.69 10.59 2.60
C SER A 6 6.42 10.08 3.30
N ARG A 7 5.58 10.97 3.87
CA ARG A 7 4.40 10.66 4.71
C ARG A 7 3.36 11.78 4.61
N ASP A 8 2.09 11.44 4.83
CA ASP A 8 0.93 12.36 4.76
C ASP A 8 0.79 13.07 3.41
N THR A 9 1.06 12.33 2.33
CA THR A 9 0.81 12.81 0.98
C THR A 9 -0.71 13.02 0.78
N LYS A 10 -1.09 13.91 -0.14
CA LYS A 10 -2.50 14.14 -0.49
C LYS A 10 -3.28 12.82 -0.74
N PRO A 11 -2.77 11.85 -1.52
CA PRO A 11 -3.48 10.60 -1.73
C PRO A 11 -3.57 9.75 -0.45
N GLU A 12 -2.55 9.74 0.40
CA GLU A 12 -2.60 9.02 1.68
C GLU A 12 -3.73 9.55 2.59
N LEU A 13 -3.82 10.88 2.72
CA LEU A 13 -4.85 11.53 3.52
C LEU A 13 -6.25 11.30 2.94
N MET A 14 -6.41 11.29 1.62
CA MET A 14 -7.68 11.01 0.97
C MET A 14 -8.15 9.57 1.20
N LEU A 15 -7.27 8.59 0.99
CA LEU A 15 -7.56 7.18 1.26
C LEU A 15 -7.95 6.98 2.74
N ARG A 16 -7.20 7.58 3.66
CA ARG A 16 -7.49 7.54 5.10
C ARG A 16 -8.86 8.10 5.44
N LYS A 17 -9.21 9.26 4.89
CA LYS A 17 -10.53 9.88 5.10
C LYS A 17 -11.65 9.00 4.55
N ALA A 18 -11.48 8.42 3.36
CA ALA A 18 -12.47 7.53 2.76
C ALA A 18 -12.68 6.25 3.60
N LEU A 19 -11.59 5.61 4.05
CA LEU A 19 -11.67 4.43 4.94
C LEU A 19 -12.34 4.76 6.28
N HIS A 20 -12.09 5.95 6.83
CA HIS A 20 -12.72 6.40 8.07
C HIS A 20 -14.21 6.67 7.89
N ALA A 21 -14.61 7.28 6.76
CA ALA A 21 -16.02 7.50 6.40
C ALA A 21 -16.80 6.18 6.25
N LEU A 22 -16.12 5.10 5.84
CA LEU A 22 -16.67 3.73 5.79
C LEU A 22 -16.74 3.05 7.18
N GLY A 23 -16.47 3.77 8.27
CA GLY A 23 -16.55 3.25 9.64
C GLY A 23 -15.39 2.35 10.06
N LEU A 24 -14.33 2.26 9.25
CA LEU A 24 -13.20 1.40 9.57
C LEU A 24 -12.23 2.08 10.54
N ARG A 25 -11.68 1.28 11.46
CA ARG A 25 -10.61 1.68 12.36
C ARG A 25 -9.32 0.96 11.97
N TYR A 26 -8.26 1.73 11.82
CA TYR A 26 -6.98 1.24 11.33
C TYR A 26 -5.81 1.89 12.08
N ARG A 27 -4.62 1.37 11.81
CA ARG A 27 -3.34 1.94 12.26
C ARG A 27 -2.58 2.42 11.03
N VAL A 28 -1.96 3.58 11.13
CA VAL A 28 -1.22 4.20 10.03
C VAL A 28 0.27 3.97 10.19
N CYS A 29 0.99 3.85 9.07
CA CYS A 29 2.45 3.66 9.06
C CYS A 29 2.91 2.57 10.04
N ALA A 30 2.20 1.45 10.04
CA ALA A 30 2.36 0.41 11.04
C ALA A 30 3.13 -0.77 10.46
N ARG A 31 3.90 -1.45 11.32
CA ARG A 31 4.53 -2.72 10.96
C ARG A 31 3.48 -3.83 11.04
N PRO A 32 3.20 -4.54 9.93
CA PRO A 32 2.30 -5.68 9.96
C PRO A 32 2.97 -6.91 10.60
N LEU A 33 4.28 -7.06 10.41
CA LEU A 33 5.07 -8.18 10.95
C LEU A 33 6.19 -7.66 11.87
N PRO A 34 6.46 -8.31 13.01
CA PRO A 34 7.47 -7.86 13.97
C PRO A 34 8.92 -8.03 13.47
N ASP A 35 9.15 -9.05 12.65
CA ASP A 35 10.44 -9.39 12.04
C ASP A 35 10.73 -8.55 10.78
N VAL A 36 9.72 -7.87 10.23
CA VAL A 36 9.86 -6.96 9.09
C VAL A 36 9.95 -5.52 9.58
N ARG A 37 11.10 -4.86 9.35
CA ARG A 37 11.25 -3.42 9.64
C ARG A 37 10.47 -2.50 8.69
N ARG A 38 9.83 -3.06 7.64
CA ARG A 38 9.04 -2.32 6.66
C ARG A 38 7.67 -1.98 7.23
N THR A 39 7.24 -0.75 7.03
CA THR A 39 5.92 -0.25 7.40
C THR A 39 5.05 -0.17 6.16
N VAL A 40 3.76 -0.44 6.33
CA VAL A 40 2.73 -0.20 5.31
C VAL A 40 1.85 0.97 5.75
N ASP A 41 1.16 1.59 4.80
CA ASP A 41 0.42 2.83 5.02
C ASP A 41 -0.76 2.64 5.98
N VAL A 42 -1.53 1.56 5.78
CA VAL A 42 -2.70 1.26 6.62
C VAL A 42 -2.71 -0.21 7.03
N VAL A 43 -3.01 -0.49 8.30
CA VAL A 43 -3.05 -1.84 8.88
C VAL A 43 -4.33 -2.08 9.67
N PHE A 44 -4.97 -3.22 9.40
CA PHE A 44 -6.11 -3.78 10.11
C PHE A 44 -5.71 -5.08 10.81
N ARG A 45 -5.10 -4.96 12.00
CA ARG A 45 -4.53 -6.09 12.75
C ARG A 45 -5.51 -7.24 13.05
N PRO A 46 -6.75 -7.00 13.53
CA PRO A 46 -7.64 -8.09 13.93
C PRO A 46 -7.98 -9.06 12.79
N VAL A 47 -7.94 -8.58 11.55
CA VAL A 47 -8.26 -9.38 10.35
C VAL A 47 -7.08 -9.58 9.41
N LYS A 48 -5.88 -9.20 9.85
CA LYS A 48 -4.63 -9.29 9.09
C LYS A 48 -4.75 -8.72 7.66
N VAL A 49 -5.27 -7.50 7.52
CA VAL A 49 -5.26 -6.78 6.23
C VAL A 49 -4.26 -5.63 6.30
N ALA A 50 -3.37 -5.55 5.31
CA ALA A 50 -2.39 -4.50 5.10
C ALA A 50 -2.71 -3.76 3.81
N VAL A 51 -2.52 -2.44 3.77
CA VAL A 51 -2.72 -1.62 2.58
C VAL A 51 -1.47 -0.80 2.31
N GLU A 52 -0.99 -0.87 1.08
CA GLU A 52 0.13 -0.07 0.57
C GLU A 52 -0.36 0.90 -0.51
N LEU A 53 -0.11 2.19 -0.31
CA LEU A 53 -0.34 3.24 -1.29
C LEU A 53 0.95 3.49 -2.08
N ARG A 54 1.00 2.96 -3.31
CA ARG A 54 2.19 3.02 -4.17
C ARG A 54 2.13 4.21 -5.12
N GLY A 55 3.23 4.95 -5.16
CA GLY A 55 3.43 5.98 -6.18
C GLY A 55 3.80 5.38 -7.53
N CYS A 56 3.18 5.83 -8.61
CA CYS A 56 3.32 5.25 -9.95
C CYS A 56 4.76 5.28 -10.46
N PHE A 57 5.43 6.41 -10.24
CA PHE A 57 6.80 6.63 -10.66
C PHE A 57 7.81 5.78 -9.88
N TRP A 58 7.58 5.60 -8.57
CA TRP A 58 8.54 4.97 -7.66
C TRP A 58 8.47 3.46 -7.63
N HIS A 59 7.30 2.89 -7.94
CA HIS A 59 7.03 1.46 -7.89
C HIS A 59 6.81 0.84 -9.27
N GLY A 60 7.02 1.60 -10.35
CA GLY A 60 6.91 1.08 -11.72
C GLY A 60 5.49 0.65 -12.07
N CYS A 61 4.51 1.54 -11.91
CA CYS A 61 3.11 1.24 -12.25
C CYS A 61 3.00 0.69 -13.68
N PRO A 62 2.36 -0.47 -13.91
CA PRO A 62 2.27 -1.09 -15.22
C PRO A 62 1.55 -0.22 -16.27
N GLU A 63 0.67 0.70 -15.83
CA GLU A 63 -0.13 1.55 -16.72
C GLU A 63 0.50 2.93 -16.97
N HIS A 64 1.14 3.51 -15.95
CA HIS A 64 1.59 4.91 -15.98
C HIS A 64 3.10 5.09 -15.92
N TYR A 65 3.88 4.03 -15.68
CA TYR A 65 5.32 4.14 -15.61
C TYR A 65 5.91 4.47 -16.98
N ARG A 66 6.55 5.64 -17.07
CA ARG A 66 7.42 6.01 -18.18
C ARG A 66 8.85 6.08 -17.66
N ALA A 67 9.74 5.30 -18.26
CA ALA A 67 11.15 5.35 -17.94
C ALA A 67 11.67 6.79 -18.16
N PRO A 68 12.39 7.39 -17.19
CA PRO A 68 12.93 8.72 -17.35
C PRO A 68 14.05 8.72 -18.40
N THR A 69 14.00 9.65 -19.35
CA THR A 69 14.98 9.77 -20.43
C THR A 69 16.40 10.19 -20.00
N ALA A 70 16.59 10.55 -18.72
CA ALA A 70 17.89 10.96 -18.16
C ALA A 70 18.23 10.14 -16.90
N ASN A 71 19.50 9.73 -16.76
CA ASN A 71 19.99 8.82 -15.71
C ASN A 71 19.18 7.50 -15.62
N ASP A 72 18.76 6.99 -16.79
CA ASP A 72 17.87 5.85 -16.94
C ASP A 72 18.35 4.62 -16.16
N SER A 73 19.65 4.28 -16.23
CA SER A 73 20.19 3.10 -15.53
C SER A 73 20.08 3.18 -14.00
N TYR A 74 20.34 4.34 -13.41
CA TYR A 74 20.23 4.55 -11.96
C TYR A 74 18.77 4.49 -11.50
N TRP A 75 17.86 5.14 -12.24
CA TRP A 75 16.44 5.15 -11.91
C TRP A 75 15.77 3.80 -12.15
N ALA A 76 16.09 3.13 -13.26
CA ALA A 76 15.63 1.78 -13.56
C ALA A 76 16.11 0.78 -12.52
N GLU A 77 17.36 0.86 -12.07
CA GLU A 77 17.85 0.00 -11.00
C GLU A 77 17.16 0.30 -9.65
N LYS A 78 16.93 1.57 -9.33
CA LYS A 78 16.19 1.95 -8.12
C LYS A 78 14.76 1.42 -8.13
N VAL A 79 14.05 1.56 -9.26
CA VAL A 79 12.68 1.05 -9.42
C VAL A 79 12.68 -0.48 -9.33
N ARG A 80 13.61 -1.17 -10.00
CA ARG A 80 13.75 -2.64 -9.87
C ARG A 80 13.96 -3.08 -8.42
N ARG A 81 14.80 -2.38 -7.65
CA ARG A 81 15.00 -2.68 -6.22
C ARG A 81 13.73 -2.45 -5.40
N ASN A 82 12.95 -1.41 -5.72
CA ASN A 82 11.66 -1.17 -5.06
C ASN A 82 10.65 -2.28 -5.38
N VAL A 83 10.53 -2.68 -6.64
CA VAL A 83 9.64 -3.78 -7.07
C VAL A 83 10.04 -5.09 -6.38
N ALA A 84 11.33 -5.46 -6.38
CA ALA A 84 11.79 -6.66 -5.70
C ALA A 84 11.51 -6.63 -4.18
N ARG A 85 11.60 -5.45 -3.57
CA ARG A 85 11.26 -5.25 -2.16
C ARG A 85 9.76 -5.38 -1.91
N ASP A 86 8.94 -4.88 -2.82
CA ASP A 86 7.48 -4.97 -2.76
C ASP A 86 7.03 -6.43 -2.87
N GLU A 87 7.63 -7.19 -3.79
CA GLU A 87 7.38 -8.63 -3.98
C GLU A 87 7.75 -9.43 -2.72
N ASP A 88 8.93 -9.19 -2.14
CA ASP A 88 9.32 -9.83 -0.88
C ASP A 88 8.38 -9.45 0.28
N THR A 89 7.89 -8.21 0.31
CA THR A 89 6.91 -7.77 1.32
C THR A 89 5.58 -8.49 1.14
N ALA A 90 5.07 -8.58 -0.09
CA ALA A 90 3.86 -9.32 -0.42
C ALA A 90 3.97 -10.80 -0.04
N ARG A 91 5.10 -11.44 -0.38
CA ARG A 91 5.38 -12.84 -0.05
C ARG A 91 5.37 -13.07 1.46
N ARG A 92 6.12 -12.27 2.23
CA ARG A 92 6.19 -12.38 3.71
C ARG A 92 4.83 -12.15 4.38
N LEU A 93 4.05 -11.21 3.87
CA LEU A 93 2.69 -10.96 4.35
C LEU A 93 1.79 -12.17 4.09
N ALA A 94 1.80 -12.70 2.87
CA ALA A 94 1.02 -13.87 2.51
C ALA A 94 1.38 -15.09 3.39
N GLU A 95 2.67 -15.36 3.58
CA GLU A 95 3.17 -16.44 4.46
C GLU A 95 2.70 -16.30 5.91
N ALA A 96 2.58 -15.07 6.41
CA ALA A 96 2.06 -14.77 7.75
C ALA A 96 0.51 -14.71 7.83
N GLY A 97 -0.18 -15.02 6.73
CA GLY A 97 -1.64 -15.01 6.62
C GLY A 97 -2.25 -13.63 6.51
N TRP A 98 -1.48 -12.63 6.08
CA TRP A 98 -1.97 -11.28 5.80
C TRP A 98 -2.45 -11.16 4.36
N LEU A 99 -3.52 -10.39 4.18
CA LEU A 99 -3.95 -9.90 2.87
C LEU A 99 -3.29 -8.54 2.62
N LEU A 100 -2.55 -8.41 1.53
CA LEU A 100 -1.99 -7.14 1.08
C LEU A 100 -2.88 -6.55 -0.03
N GLU A 101 -3.47 -5.40 0.24
CA GLU A 101 -4.17 -4.58 -0.76
C GLU A 101 -3.22 -3.49 -1.25
N VAL A 102 -2.92 -3.50 -2.55
CA VAL A 102 -2.16 -2.42 -3.17
C VAL A 102 -3.14 -1.40 -3.74
N VAL A 103 -2.89 -0.13 -3.46
CA VAL A 103 -3.59 1.03 -4.02
C VAL A 103 -2.55 1.90 -4.71
N TRP A 104 -2.78 2.27 -5.96
CA TRP A 104 -1.92 3.18 -6.69
C TRP A 104 -2.39 4.62 -6.54
N GLU A 105 -1.45 5.57 -6.56
CA GLU A 105 -1.80 7.00 -6.43
C GLU A 105 -2.71 7.54 -7.54
N HIS A 106 -2.76 6.86 -8.69
CA HIS A 106 -3.59 7.23 -9.84
C HIS A 106 -4.99 6.61 -9.79
N GLU A 107 -5.25 5.65 -8.90
CA GLU A 107 -6.58 5.08 -8.73
C GLU A 107 -7.53 6.10 -8.10
N ASP A 108 -8.84 5.91 -8.34
CA ASP A 108 -9.86 6.61 -7.56
C ASP A 108 -9.80 6.11 -6.11
N LEU A 109 -9.30 6.96 -5.22
CA LEU A 109 -9.07 6.62 -3.82
C LEU A 109 -10.36 6.31 -3.04
N ARG A 110 -11.53 6.75 -3.52
CA ARG A 110 -12.82 6.36 -2.91
C ARG A 110 -13.14 4.93 -3.28
N GLN A 111 -13.05 4.58 -4.56
CA GLN A 111 -13.27 3.21 -5.03
C GLN A 111 -12.25 2.23 -4.44
N ALA A 112 -10.98 2.67 -4.33
CA ALA A 112 -9.94 1.88 -3.65
C ALA A 112 -10.26 1.67 -2.16
N ALA A 113 -10.78 2.69 -1.46
CA ALA A 113 -11.21 2.55 -0.07
C ALA A 113 -12.38 1.57 0.08
N GLU A 114 -13.34 1.57 -0.86
CA GLU A 114 -14.45 0.61 -0.88
C GLU A 114 -13.95 -0.82 -1.10
N ARG A 115 -13.01 -1.03 -2.04
CA ARG A 115 -12.35 -2.33 -2.25
C ARG A 115 -11.68 -2.84 -0.97
N VAL A 116 -10.88 -1.99 -0.33
CA VAL A 116 -10.23 -2.31 0.95
C VAL A 116 -11.28 -2.62 2.03
N ALA A 117 -12.37 -1.86 2.09
CA ALA A 117 -13.43 -2.10 3.07
C ALA A 117 -14.12 -3.45 2.87
N MET A 118 -14.43 -3.81 1.63
CA MET A 118 -14.98 -5.12 1.29
C MET A 118 -14.05 -6.25 1.73
N ALA A 119 -12.75 -6.13 1.46
CA ALA A 119 -11.74 -7.11 1.89
C ALA A 119 -11.70 -7.25 3.42
N VAL A 120 -11.69 -6.12 4.15
CA VAL A 120 -11.72 -6.10 5.62
C VAL A 120 -13.00 -6.76 6.15
N TRP A 121 -14.17 -6.42 5.62
CA TRP A 121 -15.44 -7.01 6.05
C TRP A 121 -15.55 -8.49 5.73
N ALA A 122 -15.03 -8.94 4.58
CA ALA A 122 -15.00 -10.35 4.22
C ALA A 122 -14.16 -11.16 5.24
N ARG A 123 -12.96 -10.69 5.57
CA ARG A 123 -12.11 -11.35 6.57
C ARG A 123 -12.67 -11.27 7.99
N ARG A 124 -13.38 -10.18 8.35
CA ARG A 124 -14.09 -10.09 9.64
C ARG A 124 -15.16 -11.16 9.76
N ARG A 125 -15.92 -11.41 8.69
CA ARG A 125 -16.95 -12.45 8.66
C ARG A 125 -16.32 -13.84 8.78
N ALA A 126 -15.25 -14.11 8.04
CA ALA A 126 -14.54 -15.38 8.09
C ALA A 126 -13.87 -15.69 9.45
N ALA A 127 -13.56 -14.67 10.26
CA ALA A 127 -12.98 -14.85 11.60
C ALA A 127 -14.01 -15.04 12.72
N GLN A 128 -15.31 -14.86 12.42
CA GLN A 128 -16.42 -14.98 13.37
C GLN A 128 -17.22 -16.29 13.22
N GLY A 129 -16.96 -17.05 12.16
CA GLY A 129 -17.48 -18.41 11.95
C GLY A 129 -16.40 -19.43 12.25
#